data_AF-A0A660L6A5-F1
#
_entry.id   AF-A0A660L6A5-F1
#
_cell.length_a   1.000
_cell.length_b   1.000
_cell.length_c   1.000
_cell.angle_alpha   90.00
_cell.angle_beta   90.00
_cell.angle_gamma   90.00
#
_symmetry.space_group_name_H-M   'P 1'
#
loop_
_entity.id
_entity.type
_entity.pdbx_description
1 polymer ?
#
loop_
_entity_poly.entity_id
_entity_poly.type
_entity_poly.pdbx_seq_one_letter_code
_entity_poly.pdbx_strand_id
1 'polypeptide(L)'
;MAAHVIVLANRTAAAPELIEALVHRGERGPIVATLVMPAGGPGTAERAVAHERLEGALMEWRRAGIKSCDGMVCDPHPLEALSEVWDPMRHDEVIVATLPGQSSRWIRADLPHAVARYTGVSVMHVVAHDPEEHVVTSPAPVHEKAPLGPLSVLAWGGRRS
;
A
#
# COMPACT_ATOMS: atom_id res chain seq x y z
N MET A 1 12.77 -9.89 25.20
CA MET A 1 12.44 -8.48 24.96
C MET A 1 11.71 -8.39 23.62
N ALA A 2 10.75 -7.50 23.47
CA ALA A 2 10.08 -7.30 22.19
C ALA A 2 10.94 -6.40 21.29
N ALA A 3 11.02 -6.72 20.00
CA ALA A 3 11.72 -5.88 19.04
C ALA A 3 10.81 -4.72 18.61
N HIS A 4 11.35 -3.51 18.57
CA HIS A 4 10.65 -2.32 18.13
C HIS A 4 10.88 -2.13 16.63
N VAL A 5 9.81 -2.28 15.86
CA VAL A 5 9.86 -2.32 14.40
C VAL A 5 9.13 -1.11 13.84
N ILE A 6 9.85 -0.25 13.11
CA ILE A 6 9.19 0.77 12.29
C ILE A 6 8.74 0.13 10.98
N VAL A 7 7.50 0.39 10.61
CA VAL A 7 6.93 -0.04 9.33
C VAL A 7 6.63 1.21 8.51
N LEU A 8 7.43 1.46 7.49
CA LEU A 8 7.24 2.57 6.55
C LEU A 8 6.35 2.10 5.40
N ALA A 9 5.09 2.52 5.43
CA ALA A 9 4.08 2.12 4.44
C ALA A 9 3.02 3.21 4.27
N ASN A 10 2.40 3.27 3.08
CA ASN A 10 1.23 4.11 2.83
C ASN A 10 0.11 3.28 2.22
N ARG A 11 -0.08 3.31 0.90
CA ARG A 11 -1.17 2.56 0.24
C ARG A 11 -1.14 1.06 0.55
N THR A 12 0.05 0.50 0.72
CA THR A 12 0.27 -0.92 1.02
C THR A 12 0.09 -1.29 2.49
N ALA A 13 -0.29 -0.36 3.37
CA ALA A 13 -0.27 -0.59 4.82
C ALA A 13 -1.24 -1.71 5.26
N ALA A 14 -2.37 -1.87 4.58
CA ALA A 14 -3.35 -2.94 4.85
C ALA A 14 -3.22 -4.13 3.88
N ALA A 15 -2.15 -4.19 3.09
CA ALA A 15 -1.98 -5.25 2.10
C ALA A 15 -1.69 -6.61 2.76
N PRO A 16 -2.29 -7.72 2.27
CA PRO A 16 -2.05 -9.05 2.82
C PRO A 16 -0.58 -9.43 2.89
N GLU A 17 0.22 -9.06 1.90
CA GLU A 17 1.65 -9.37 1.84
C GLU A 17 2.44 -8.69 2.96
N LEU A 18 2.06 -7.45 3.32
CA LEU A 18 2.69 -6.75 4.46
C LEU A 18 2.24 -7.36 5.79
N ILE A 19 0.97 -7.71 5.91
CA ILE A 19 0.42 -8.33 7.12
C ILE A 19 1.08 -9.69 7.35
N GLU A 20 1.20 -10.53 6.32
CA GLU A 20 1.88 -11.83 6.39
C GLU A 20 3.34 -11.66 6.81
N ALA A 21 4.04 -10.67 6.24
CA ALA A 21 5.42 -10.38 6.61
C ALA A 21 5.57 -9.95 8.09
N LEU A 22 4.62 -9.18 8.62
CA LEU A 22 4.58 -8.80 10.05
C LEU A 22 4.28 -9.99 10.95
N VAL A 23 3.33 -10.85 10.57
CA VAL A 23 3.00 -12.08 11.30
C VAL A 23 4.22 -12.99 11.35
N HIS A 24 4.85 -13.26 10.21
CA HIS A 24 6.06 -14.09 10.15
C HIS A 24 7.23 -13.50 10.94
N ARG A 25 7.37 -12.17 10.94
CA ARG A 25 8.36 -11.50 11.79
C ARG A 25 8.04 -11.69 13.28
N GLY A 26 6.76 -11.66 13.67
CA GLY A 26 6.30 -11.92 15.04
C GLY A 26 6.52 -13.35 15.52
N GLU A 27 6.56 -14.35 14.63
CA GLU A 27 6.86 -15.75 14.97
C GLU A 27 8.29 -15.93 15.49
N ARG A 28 9.22 -15.08 15.04
CA ARG A 28 10.62 -15.09 15.48
C ARG A 28 10.81 -14.49 16.89
N GLY A 29 9.78 -13.81 17.39
CA GLY A 29 9.79 -13.14 18.70
C GLY A 29 8.82 -11.96 18.72
N PRO A 30 8.37 -11.55 19.92
CA PRO A 30 7.39 -10.48 20.06
C PRO A 30 7.88 -9.17 19.43
N ILE A 31 6.98 -8.46 18.77
CA ILE A 31 7.25 -7.16 18.16
C ILE A 31 6.31 -6.08 18.71
N VAL A 32 6.82 -4.85 18.77
CA VAL A 32 6.04 -3.62 18.91
C VAL A 32 6.18 -2.86 17.61
N ALA A 33 5.11 -2.81 16.83
CA ALA A 33 5.13 -2.22 15.49
C ALA A 33 4.67 -0.75 15.52
N THR A 34 5.42 0.12 14.87
CA THR A 34 5.05 1.53 14.67
C THR A 34 4.89 1.80 13.18
N LEU A 35 3.65 2.01 12.74
CA LEU A 35 3.34 2.37 11.36
C LEU A 35 3.63 3.86 11.14
N VAL A 36 4.63 4.13 10.30
CA VAL A 36 4.96 5.47 9.83
C VAL A 36 4.33 5.64 8.45
N MET A 37 3.33 6.51 8.37
CA MET A 37 2.58 6.75 7.14
C MET A 37 2.86 8.15 6.59
N PRO A 38 3.66 8.28 5.51
CA PRO A 38 3.83 9.55 4.82
C PRO A 38 2.50 10.04 4.27
N ALA A 39 2.15 11.31 4.50
CA ALA A 39 0.93 11.90 3.95
C ALA A 39 0.96 11.94 2.40
N GLY A 40 -0.22 12.04 1.77
CA GLY A 40 -0.32 12.13 0.30
C GLY A 40 0.21 13.44 -0.29
N GLY A 41 0.33 14.48 0.54
CA GLY A 41 0.82 15.80 0.19
C GLY A 41 0.71 16.76 1.38
N PRO A 42 1.12 18.03 1.20
CA PRO A 42 0.97 19.04 2.25
C PRO A 42 -0.50 19.40 2.47
N GLY A 43 -0.83 19.85 3.69
CA GLY A 43 -2.16 20.34 4.05
C GLY A 43 -2.95 19.39 4.95
N THR A 44 -4.08 19.87 5.47
CA THR A 44 -4.90 19.13 6.45
C THR A 44 -5.75 18.03 5.81
N ALA A 45 -6.24 18.24 4.58
CA ALA A 45 -7.06 17.26 3.87
C ALA A 45 -6.28 15.98 3.57
N GLU A 46 -5.08 16.09 3.00
CA GLU A 46 -4.21 14.93 2.71
C GLU A 46 -3.80 14.18 3.98
N ARG A 47 -3.56 14.89 5.08
CA ARG A 47 -3.28 14.26 6.38
C ARG A 47 -4.50 13.53 6.93
N ALA A 48 -5.71 14.07 6.77
CA ALA A 48 -6.94 13.41 7.20
C ALA A 48 -7.16 12.09 6.44
N VAL A 49 -6.98 12.09 5.11
CA VAL A 49 -7.05 10.88 4.28
C VAL A 49 -6.00 9.84 4.72
N ALA A 50 -4.77 10.27 4.96
CA ALA A 50 -3.74 9.38 5.47
C ALA A 50 -4.08 8.84 6.87
N HIS A 51 -4.71 9.63 7.73
CA HIS A 51 -5.11 9.20 9.06
C HIS A 51 -6.22 8.13 9.01
N GLU A 52 -7.23 8.31 8.14
CA GLU A 52 -8.24 7.28 7.90
C GLU A 52 -7.62 5.97 7.41
N ARG A 53 -6.66 6.05 6.47
CA ARG A 53 -5.92 4.88 5.99
C ARG A 53 -5.08 4.22 7.09
N LEU A 54 -4.42 5.02 7.93
CA LEU A 54 -3.62 4.56 9.06
C LEU A 54 -4.47 3.73 10.02
N GLU A 55 -5.61 4.26 10.45
CA GLU A 55 -6.53 3.55 11.36
C GLU A 55 -7.06 2.27 10.73
N GLY A 56 -7.43 2.30 9.44
CA GLY A 56 -7.82 1.12 8.67
C GLY A 56 -6.75 0.01 8.71
N ALA A 57 -5.50 0.36 8.40
CA ALA A 57 -4.39 -0.59 8.41
C ALA A 57 -4.12 -1.15 9.81
N LEU A 58 -4.12 -0.32 10.85
CA LEU A 58 -3.91 -0.76 12.24
C LEU A 58 -5.03 -1.71 12.70
N MET A 59 -6.28 -1.50 12.27
CA MET A 59 -7.36 -2.46 12.52
C MET A 59 -7.09 -3.81 11.88
N GLU A 60 -6.66 -3.86 10.62
CA GLU A 60 -6.31 -5.11 9.94
C GLU A 60 -5.13 -5.83 10.59
N TRP A 61 -4.11 -5.08 11.02
CA TRP A 61 -2.96 -5.65 11.73
C TRP A 61 -3.37 -6.31 13.06
N ARG A 62 -4.26 -5.64 13.82
CA ARG A 62 -4.80 -6.18 15.06
C ARG A 62 -5.65 -7.42 14.82
N ARG A 63 -6.46 -7.45 13.75
CA ARG A 63 -7.23 -8.64 13.33
C ARG A 63 -6.32 -9.82 12.98
N ALA A 64 -5.17 -9.56 12.36
CA ALA A 64 -4.17 -10.57 12.05
C ALA A 64 -3.31 -11.01 13.25
N GLY A 65 -3.51 -10.43 14.44
CA GLY A 65 -2.83 -10.83 15.67
C GLY A 65 -1.65 -9.94 16.09
N ILE A 66 -1.34 -8.88 15.34
CA ILE A 66 -0.34 -7.87 15.71
C ILE A 66 -0.96 -6.89 16.72
N LYS A 67 -1.01 -7.29 18.00
CA LYS A 67 -1.73 -6.53 19.05
C LYS A 67 -0.99 -5.27 19.49
N SER A 68 0.34 -5.32 19.54
CA SER A 68 1.19 -4.21 19.96
C SER A 68 1.56 -3.35 18.75
N CYS A 69 0.57 -2.66 18.18
CA CYS A 69 0.78 -1.72 17.08
C CYS A 69 0.12 -0.36 17.33
N ASP A 70 0.85 0.67 16.92
CA ASP A 70 0.42 2.06 16.86
C ASP A 70 0.99 2.71 15.60
N GLY A 71 0.65 3.96 15.31
CA GLY A 71 1.22 4.65 14.16
C GLY A 71 0.91 6.14 14.12
N MET A 72 1.48 6.78 13.11
CA MET A 72 1.35 8.22 12.93
C MET A 72 1.45 8.61 11.45
N VAL A 73 0.74 9.69 11.12
CA VAL A 73 0.85 10.35 9.84
C VAL A 73 1.96 11.41 9.93
N CYS A 74 2.94 11.30 9.05
CA CYS A 74 4.15 12.12 9.06
C CYS A 74 4.29 12.96 7.79
N ASP A 75 5.47 13.55 7.59
CA ASP A 75 5.81 14.27 6.36
C ASP A 75 5.47 13.48 5.08
N PRO A 76 5.05 14.13 3.99
CA PRO A 76 4.82 13.46 2.71
C PRO A 76 6.06 12.80 2.11
N HIS A 77 7.28 13.26 2.43
CA HIS A 77 8.52 12.63 1.99
C HIS A 77 8.87 11.44 2.91
N PRO A 78 9.03 10.22 2.36
CA PRO A 78 9.18 9.03 3.20
C PRO A 78 10.41 9.00 4.11
N LEU A 79 11.53 9.58 3.67
CA LEU A 79 12.72 9.67 4.52
C LEU A 79 12.58 10.71 5.63
N GLU A 80 11.90 11.82 5.38
CA GLU A 80 11.59 12.80 6.42
C GLU A 80 10.55 12.23 7.40
N ALA A 81 9.54 11.52 6.90
CA ALA A 81 8.61 10.80 7.76
C ALA A 81 9.31 9.78 8.67
N LEU A 82 10.29 9.05 8.14
CA LEU A 82 11.08 8.13 8.94
C LEU A 82 11.94 8.88 9.97
N SER A 83 12.57 10.00 9.59
CA SER A 83 13.45 10.77 10.47
C SER A 83 12.72 11.36 11.68
N GLU A 84 11.44 11.71 11.53
CA GLU A 84 10.58 12.18 12.62
C GLU A 84 10.37 11.14 13.73
N VAL A 85 10.46 9.85 13.40
CA VAL A 85 10.12 8.74 14.31
C VAL A 85 11.34 7.93 14.73
N TRP A 86 12.34 7.85 13.86
CA TRP A 86 13.54 7.04 14.08
C TRP A 86 14.31 7.48 15.33
N ASP A 87 14.65 6.50 16.16
CA ASP A 87 15.49 6.68 17.34
C ASP A 87 16.34 5.41 17.51
N PRO A 88 17.68 5.51 17.39
CA PRO A 88 18.58 4.35 17.44
C PRO A 88 18.63 3.66 18.81
N MET A 89 18.14 4.30 19.89
CA MET A 89 18.04 3.66 21.20
C MET A 89 16.72 2.91 21.39
N ARG A 90 15.72 3.16 20.55
CA ARG A 90 14.36 2.63 20.71
C ARG A 90 13.95 1.65 19.63
N HIS A 91 14.52 1.73 18.43
CA HIS A 91 14.08 0.96 17.28
C HIS A 91 15.19 0.05 16.79
N ASP A 92 14.84 -1.21 16.55
CA ASP A 92 15.79 -2.26 16.21
C ASP A 92 15.86 -2.52 14.70
N GLU A 93 14.73 -2.35 14.02
CA GLU A 93 14.53 -2.80 12.63
C GLU A 93 13.55 -1.90 11.89
N VAL A 94 13.68 -1.86 10.56
CA VAL A 94 12.72 -1.18 9.69
C VAL A 94 12.17 -2.13 8.63
N ILE A 95 10.86 -2.08 8.43
CA ILE A 95 10.17 -2.73 7.32
C ILE A 95 9.73 -1.63 6.36
N VAL A 96 10.13 -1.70 5.09
CA VAL A 96 9.68 -0.76 4.05
C VAL A 96 8.75 -1.52 3.12
N ALA A 97 7.49 -1.08 3.03
CA ALA A 97 6.51 -1.66 2.12
C ALA A 97 6.37 -0.78 0.87
N THR A 98 6.55 -1.37 -0.32
CA THR A 98 6.44 -0.65 -1.59
C THR A 98 5.47 -1.33 -2.53
N LEU A 99 4.89 -0.55 -3.45
CA LEU A 99 4.20 -1.10 -4.61
C LEU A 99 5.17 -1.89 -5.53
N PRO A 100 4.65 -2.80 -6.38
CA PRO A 100 5.47 -3.54 -7.33
C PRO A 100 5.97 -2.69 -8.50
N GLY A 101 7.23 -2.92 -8.91
CA GLY A 101 7.76 -2.44 -10.18
C GLY A 101 7.76 -0.92 -10.37
N GLN A 102 7.46 -0.47 -11.60
CA GLN A 102 7.59 0.93 -12.03
C GLN A 102 6.50 1.87 -11.49
N SER A 103 5.37 1.33 -11.01
CA SER A 103 4.32 2.13 -10.37
C SER A 103 4.79 2.72 -9.04
N SER A 104 5.76 2.07 -8.39
CA SER A 104 6.33 2.53 -7.13
C SER A 104 7.28 3.72 -7.33
N ARG A 105 6.86 4.89 -6.83
CA ARG A 105 7.74 6.06 -6.71
C ARG A 105 8.93 5.77 -5.78
N TRP A 106 8.72 4.96 -4.74
CA TRP A 106 9.73 4.65 -3.73
C TRP A 106 10.83 3.74 -4.27
N ILE A 107 10.48 2.77 -5.13
CA ILE A 107 11.49 1.94 -5.83
C ILE A 107 12.30 2.78 -6.81
N ARG A 108 11.65 3.67 -7.58
CA ARG A 108 12.36 4.56 -8.50
C ARG A 108 13.34 5.50 -7.79
N ALA A 109 13.08 5.83 -6.53
CA ALA A 109 13.94 6.63 -5.68
C ALA A 109 14.93 5.81 -4.82
N ASP A 110 14.98 4.48 -5.01
CA ASP A 110 15.83 3.57 -4.23
C ASP A 110 15.62 3.65 -2.70
N LEU A 111 14.37 3.88 -2.28
CA LEU A 111 14.03 4.17 -0.89
C LEU A 111 14.50 3.10 0.11
N PRO A 112 14.34 1.78 -0.11
CA PRO A 112 14.78 0.78 0.86
C PRO A 112 16.28 0.87 1.18
N HIS A 113 17.13 1.09 0.15
CA HIS A 113 18.56 1.26 0.36
C HIS A 113 18.89 2.61 1.02
N ALA A 114 18.12 3.67 0.73
CA ALA A 114 18.29 4.96 1.39
C ALA A 114 17.92 4.87 2.89
N VAL A 115 16.84 4.17 3.24
CA VAL A 115 16.46 3.87 4.63
C VAL A 115 17.57 3.10 5.33
N ALA A 116 18.10 2.02 4.72
CA ALA A 116 19.17 1.22 5.32
C ALA A 116 20.43 2.05 5.61
N ARG A 117 20.79 2.94 4.69
CA ARG A 117 21.91 3.87 4.87
C ARG A 117 21.66 4.89 5.97
N TYR A 118 20.42 5.37 6.11
CA TYR A 118 20.05 6.38 7.09
C TYR A 118 19.99 5.81 8.52
N THR A 119 19.38 4.65 8.70
CA THR A 119 19.15 4.06 10.04
C THR A 119 20.31 3.20 10.54
N GLY A 120 21.10 2.62 9.62
CA GLY A 120 22.18 1.70 9.96
C GLY A 120 21.70 0.35 10.49
N VAL A 121 20.38 0.08 10.49
CA VAL A 121 19.80 -1.19 10.93
C VAL A 121 19.32 -2.05 9.77
N SER A 122 18.94 -3.28 10.06
CA SER A 122 18.35 -4.20 9.08
C SER A 122 17.06 -3.61 8.51
N VAL A 123 16.97 -3.60 7.18
CA VAL A 123 15.77 -3.21 6.44
C VAL A 123 15.19 -4.44 5.74
N MET A 124 13.97 -4.79 6.10
CA MET A 124 13.18 -5.78 5.36
C MET A 124 12.32 -5.05 4.33
N HIS A 125 12.55 -5.34 3.06
CA HIS A 125 11.74 -4.79 1.97
C HIS A 125 10.59 -5.75 1.64
N VAL A 126 9.36 -5.25 1.71
CA VAL A 126 8.16 -5.97 1.30
C VAL A 126 7.58 -5.32 0.05
N VAL A 127 7.36 -6.12 -0.99
CA VAL A 127 6.60 -5.70 -2.16
C VAL A 127 5.15 -6.13 -1.96
N ALA A 128 4.22 -5.19 -2.03
CA ALA A 128 2.81 -5.41 -1.75
C ALA A 128 1.94 -4.62 -2.73
N HIS A 129 0.76 -5.14 -3.04
CA HIS A 129 -0.18 -4.46 -3.93
C HIS A 129 -1.06 -3.48 -3.16
N ASP A 130 -1.69 -2.55 -3.88
CA ASP A 130 -2.64 -1.63 -3.28
C ASP A 130 -3.96 -2.37 -3.00
N PRO A 131 -4.38 -2.55 -1.73
CA PRO A 131 -5.62 -3.20 -1.40
C PRO A 131 -6.84 -2.43 -1.92
N GLU A 132 -6.76 -1.12 -2.12
CA GLU A 132 -7.85 -0.30 -2.69
C GLU A 132 -7.99 -0.52 -4.21
N GLU A 133 -6.89 -0.73 -4.94
CA GLU A 133 -6.92 -1.01 -6.40
C GLU A 133 -7.40 -2.44 -6.70
N HIS A 134 -7.13 -3.41 -5.81
CA HIS A 134 -7.53 -4.81 -5.98
C HIS A 134 -9.05 -5.08 -5.83
N VAL A 135 -9.84 -4.10 -5.40
CA VAL A 135 -11.32 -4.25 -5.27
C VAL A 135 -12.03 -4.16 -6.64
N VAL A 136 -11.33 -3.80 -7.74
CA VAL A 136 -11.95 -3.65 -9.07
C VAL A 136 -11.67 -4.86 -9.97
N THR A 137 -12.34 -5.98 -9.72
CA THR A 137 -12.71 -6.91 -10.80
C THR A 137 -14.17 -7.32 -10.63
N SER A 138 -15.10 -6.51 -11.16
CA SER A 138 -16.35 -7.11 -11.64
C SER A 138 -16.00 -8.04 -12.82
N PRO A 139 -16.60 -9.24 -12.94
CA PRO A 139 -16.40 -10.06 -14.12
C PRO A 139 -16.79 -9.23 -15.35
N ALA A 140 -15.95 -9.28 -16.39
CA ALA A 140 -16.21 -8.61 -17.65
C ALA A 140 -17.65 -8.93 -18.10
N PRO A 141 -18.45 -7.94 -18.55
CA PRO A 141 -19.78 -8.23 -19.07
C PRO A 141 -19.62 -9.22 -20.22
N VAL A 142 -20.26 -10.37 -20.09
CA VAL A 142 -20.31 -11.39 -21.14
C VAL A 142 -20.92 -10.72 -22.36
N HIS A 143 -20.10 -10.41 -23.37
CA HIS A 143 -20.60 -10.03 -24.67
C HIS A 143 -21.25 -11.28 -25.28
N GLU A 144 -22.56 -11.41 -25.08
CA GLU A 144 -23.37 -12.33 -25.86
C GLU A 144 -23.32 -11.86 -27.32
N LYS A 145 -22.51 -12.55 -28.13
CA LYS A 145 -22.46 -12.28 -29.57
C LYS A 145 -23.82 -12.66 -30.15
N ALA A 146 -24.63 -11.65 -30.46
CA ALA A 146 -25.80 -11.83 -31.30
C ALA A 146 -25.36 -12.48 -32.63
N PRO A 147 -26.02 -13.56 -33.10
CA PRO A 147 -25.68 -14.15 -34.38
C PRO A 147 -26.01 -13.15 -35.49
N LEU A 148 -25.00 -12.79 -36.28
CA LEU A 148 -25.15 -12.04 -37.52
C LEU A 148 -26.08 -12.83 -38.45
N GLY A 149 -27.32 -12.39 -38.58
CA GLY A 149 -28.25 -12.86 -39.60
C GLY A 149 -27.85 -12.34 -40.99
N PRO A 150 -28.05 -13.10 -42.07
CA PRO A 150 -27.54 -12.75 -43.39
C PRO A 150 -28.40 -11.66 -44.05
N LEU A 151 -27.71 -10.66 -44.60
CA LEU A 151 -28.07 -9.84 -45.77
C LEU A 151 -29.56 -9.77 -46.16
N SER A 152 -30.22 -8.68 -45.76
CA SER A 152 -31.39 -8.16 -46.49
C SER A 152 -31.01 -6.87 -47.21
N VAL A 153 -30.51 -7.03 -48.43
CA VAL A 153 -30.48 -5.98 -49.45
C VAL A 153 -31.89 -5.89 -50.02
N LEU A 154 -32.68 -4.87 -49.68
CA LEU A 154 -33.84 -4.48 -50.50
C LEU A 154 -34.13 -2.98 -50.45
N ALA A 155 -33.87 -2.38 -51.61
CA ALA A 155 -34.73 -1.41 -52.30
C ALA A 155 -35.01 -0.05 -51.64
N TRP A 156 -34.10 0.90 -51.84
CA TRP A 156 -34.48 2.31 -51.89
C TRP A 156 -34.86 2.69 -53.34
N GLY A 157 -36.15 2.58 -53.65
CA GLY A 157 -36.75 3.12 -54.87
C GLY A 157 -37.13 4.60 -54.68
N GLY A 158 -36.76 5.44 -55.65
CA GLY A 158 -37.13 6.87 -55.74
C GLY A 158 -38.66 7.11 -55.79
N ARG A 159 -39.18 8.35 -55.87
CA ARG A 159 -38.68 9.57 -56.52
C ARG A 159 -39.48 10.77 -55.96
N ARG A 160 -38.93 11.95 -56.20
CA ARG A 160 -39.49 13.28 -55.92
C ARG A 160 -40.55 13.63 -56.97
N SER A 161 -41.66 14.24 -56.52
CA SER A 161 -42.34 15.41 -57.12
C SER A 161 -43.59 15.71 -56.31
#